data_AF-A0A0F9WLG9-F1
#
_entry.id   AF-A0A0F9WLG9-F1
#
_cell.length_a   1.000
_cell.length_b   1.000
_cell.length_c   1.000
_cell.angle_alpha   90.00
_cell.angle_beta   90.00
_cell.angle_gamma   90.00
#
_symmetry.space_group_name_H-M   'P 1'
#
loop_
_entity.id
_entity.type
_entity.pdbx_description
1 polymer ?
#
loop_
_entity_poly.entity_id
_entity_poly.type
_entity_poly.pdbx_seq_one_letter_code
_entity_poly.pdbx_strand_id
1 'polypeptide(L)'
;MASQYQENMNQAFEDVRRELLGALVKNGPFGSRHEGYAIMLEEVDELWDEIKQDGESSKVYAEAMQVAAMATEIMVNELGRMQEDAFPIMDGSAAAPLEEHSYLNHAPIVGALPEKKARVGRPLLMGSECQCEKGTGHACIGGHTSLGEV
;
A
#
# COMPACT_ATOMS: atom_id res chain seq x y z
N MET A 1 -28.49 16.48 9.62
CA MET A 1 -27.35 15.72 10.17
C MET A 1 -27.13 14.40 9.44
N ALA A 2 -28.11 13.50 9.35
CA ALA A 2 -27.94 12.23 8.62
C ALA A 2 -27.58 12.39 7.13
N SER A 3 -28.17 13.37 6.43
CA SER A 3 -27.89 13.62 4.99
C SER A 3 -26.42 14.00 4.73
N GLN A 4 -25.88 14.97 5.47
CA GLN A 4 -24.49 15.40 5.28
C GLN A 4 -23.49 14.28 5.58
N TYR A 5 -23.75 13.45 6.59
CA TYR A 5 -22.90 12.30 6.89
C TYR A 5 -22.92 11.28 5.75
N GLN A 6 -24.10 11.00 5.18
CA GLN A 6 -24.24 10.12 4.02
C GLN A 6 -23.52 10.68 2.79
N GLU A 7 -23.65 11.97 2.52
CA GLU A 7 -22.95 12.65 1.44
C GLU A 7 -21.42 12.57 1.62
N ASN A 8 -20.92 12.84 2.83
CA ASN A 8 -19.49 12.74 3.15
C ASN A 8 -18.98 11.30 3.02
N MET A 9 -19.78 10.32 3.45
CA MET A 9 -19.44 8.90 3.34
C MET A 9 -19.37 8.46 1.88
N ASN A 10 -20.33 8.87 1.06
CA ASN A 10 -20.32 8.58 -0.38
C ASN A 10 -19.11 9.22 -1.07
N GLN A 11 -18.78 10.46 -0.70
CA GLN A 11 -17.60 11.15 -1.21
C GLN A 11 -16.31 10.39 -0.84
N ALA A 12 -16.19 9.93 0.40
CA ALA A 12 -15.04 9.14 0.84
C ALA A 12 -14.89 7.84 0.04
N PHE A 13 -15.98 7.12 -0.24
CA PHE A 13 -15.92 5.92 -1.08
C PHE A 13 -15.49 6.21 -2.52
N GLU A 14 -15.96 7.31 -3.11
CA GLU A 14 -15.53 7.71 -4.46
C GLU A 14 -14.05 8.11 -4.51
N ASP A 15 -13.55 8.77 -3.48
CA ASP A 15 -12.14 9.15 -3.38
C ASP A 15 -11.25 7.90 -3.20
N VAL A 16 -11.65 6.94 -2.37
CA VAL A 16 -10.98 5.63 -2.26
C VAL A 16 -10.95 4.91 -3.61
N ARG A 17 -12.07 4.89 -4.33
CA ARG A 17 -12.12 4.29 -5.68
C ARG A 17 -11.16 4.99 -6.64
N ARG A 18 -11.07 6.32 -6.59
CA ARG A 18 -10.16 7.11 -7.44
C ARG A 18 -8.69 6.81 -7.10
N GLU A 19 -8.35 6.80 -5.82
CA GLU A 19 -6.99 6.51 -5.35
C GLU A 19 -6.56 5.09 -5.75
N LEU A 20 -7.42 4.10 -5.55
CA LEU A 20 -7.19 2.72 -5.96
C LEU A 20 -6.88 2.60 -7.45
N LEU A 21 -7.73 3.19 -8.30
CA LEU A 21 -7.52 3.17 -9.75
C LEU A 21 -6.23 3.91 -10.15
N GLY A 22 -5.91 5.02 -9.48
CA GLY A 22 -4.65 5.74 -9.68
C GLY A 22 -3.43 4.91 -9.33
N ALA A 23 -3.45 4.22 -8.19
CA ALA A 23 -2.40 3.31 -7.75
C ALA A 23 -2.22 2.15 -8.72
N LEU A 24 -3.31 1.55 -9.20
CA LEU A 24 -3.29 0.47 -10.21
C LEU A 24 -2.68 0.92 -11.53
N VAL A 25 -3.03 2.11 -12.02
CA VAL A 25 -2.44 2.66 -13.26
C VAL A 25 -0.94 2.92 -13.08
N LYS A 26 -0.52 3.36 -11.90
CA LYS A 26 0.86 3.75 -11.62
C LYS A 26 1.78 2.56 -11.36
N ASN A 27 1.32 1.59 -10.56
CA ASN A 27 2.14 0.53 -10.01
C ASN A 27 1.74 -0.87 -10.51
N GLY A 28 0.55 -1.02 -11.09
CA GLY A 28 -0.05 -2.33 -11.36
C GLY A 28 -0.67 -2.99 -10.11
N PRO A 29 -1.26 -4.18 -10.27
CA PRO A 29 -1.75 -4.97 -9.16
C PRO A 29 -0.59 -5.55 -8.34
N PHE A 30 -0.83 -5.88 -7.06
CA PHE A 30 0.19 -6.49 -6.22
C PHE A 30 0.65 -7.85 -6.75
N GLY A 31 1.96 -8.07 -6.83
CA GLY A 31 2.54 -9.35 -7.21
C GLY A 31 2.39 -10.42 -6.13
N SER A 32 2.20 -10.03 -4.86
CA SER A 32 1.99 -10.98 -3.75
C SER A 32 1.22 -10.40 -2.57
N ARG A 33 0.71 -11.27 -1.69
CA ARG A 33 0.09 -10.86 -0.40
C ARG A 33 1.06 -10.09 0.50
N HIS A 34 2.34 -10.46 0.49
CA HIS A 34 3.37 -9.78 1.29
C HIS A 34 3.66 -8.38 0.77
N GLU A 35 3.66 -8.20 -0.56
CA GLU A 35 3.82 -6.88 -1.18
C GLU A 35 2.64 -5.97 -0.84
N GLY A 36 1.40 -6.46 -1.00
CA GLY A 36 0.21 -5.69 -0.64
C GLY A 36 0.20 -5.30 0.84
N TYR A 37 0.60 -6.23 1.73
CA TYR A 37 0.73 -5.93 3.16
C TYR A 37 1.82 -4.90 3.45
N ALA A 38 2.99 -5.00 2.80
CA ALA A 38 4.09 -4.06 3.01
C ALA A 38 3.70 -2.64 2.58
N ILE A 39 3.05 -2.48 1.43
CA ILE A 39 2.57 -1.19 0.96
C ILE A 39 1.48 -0.65 1.89
N MET A 40 0.48 -1.47 2.26
CA MET A 40 -0.56 -1.04 3.21
C MET A 40 0.04 -0.63 4.57
N LEU A 41 1.08 -1.31 5.04
CA LEU A 41 1.76 -0.96 6.29
C LEU A 41 2.45 0.41 6.19
N GLU A 42 3.08 0.72 5.07
CA GLU A 42 3.65 2.06 4.80
C GLU A 42 2.57 3.15 4.92
N GLU A 43 1.41 2.98 4.25
CA GLU A 43 0.31 3.94 4.34
C GLU A 43 -0.26 4.09 5.77
N VAL A 44 -0.30 2.98 6.54
CA VAL A 44 -0.74 3.00 7.94
C VAL A 44 0.24 3.75 8.83
N ASP A 45 1.55 3.58 8.60
CA ASP A 45 2.59 4.29 9.35
C ASP A 45 2.56 5.80 9.03
N GLU A 46 2.33 6.19 7.77
CA GLU A 46 2.18 7.60 7.38
C GLU A 46 0.92 8.23 8.00
N LEU A 47 -0.22 7.53 7.97
CA LEU A 47 -1.43 7.96 8.68
C LEU A 47 -1.18 8.14 10.18
N TRP A 48 -0.47 7.19 10.79
CA TRP A 48 -0.15 7.25 12.21
C TRP A 48 0.79 8.40 12.54
N ASP A 49 1.75 8.71 11.67
CA ASP A 49 2.64 9.86 11.81
C ASP A 49 1.89 11.19 11.77
N GLU A 50 0.93 11.35 10.86
CA GLU A 50 0.08 12.55 10.81
C GLU A 50 -0.83 12.66 12.04
N ILE A 51 -1.42 11.55 12.53
CA ILE A 51 -2.24 11.56 13.75
C ILE A 51 -1.42 11.94 15.00
N LYS A 52 -0.23 11.36 15.17
CA LYS A 52 0.64 11.64 16.33
C LYS A 52 1.07 13.11 16.40
N GLN A 53 1.14 13.77 15.25
CA GLN A 53 1.58 15.16 15.13
C GLN A 53 0.43 16.16 15.18
N ASP A 54 -0.81 15.70 15.40
CA ASP A 54 -2.02 16.51 15.25
C ASP A 54 -2.05 17.22 13.88
N GLY A 55 -1.76 16.43 12.84
CA GLY A 55 -1.65 16.87 11.46
C GLY A 55 -2.93 17.50 10.93
N GLU A 56 -2.80 18.24 9.83
CA GLU A 56 -3.95 18.89 9.18
C GLU A 56 -4.99 17.84 8.75
N SER A 57 -6.28 18.12 8.97
CA SER A 57 -7.36 17.18 8.64
C SER A 57 -7.33 16.71 7.18
N SER A 58 -6.84 17.55 6.25
CA SER A 58 -6.70 17.21 4.84
C SER A 58 -5.64 16.12 4.61
N LYS A 59 -4.54 16.12 5.36
CA LYS A 59 -3.49 15.11 5.30
C LYS A 59 -3.92 13.81 5.96
N VAL A 60 -4.49 13.89 7.16
CA VAL A 60 -5.03 12.72 7.86
C VAL A 60 -6.09 12.02 6.98
N TYR A 61 -6.93 12.79 6.29
CA TYR A 61 -7.87 12.24 5.32
C TYR A 61 -7.18 11.59 4.11
N ALA A 62 -6.14 12.22 3.55
CA ALA A 62 -5.39 11.66 2.43
C ALA A 62 -4.75 10.31 2.79
N GLU A 63 -4.03 10.22 3.92
CA GLU A 63 -3.39 8.96 4.31
C GLU A 63 -4.43 7.88 4.66
N ALA A 64 -5.54 8.24 5.31
CA ALA A 64 -6.62 7.29 5.59
C ALA A 64 -7.31 6.76 4.32
N MET A 65 -7.49 7.62 3.31
CA MET A 65 -7.98 7.22 1.99
C MET A 65 -7.03 6.23 1.32
N GLN A 66 -5.72 6.45 1.41
CA GLN A 66 -4.71 5.55 0.84
C GLN A 66 -4.71 4.18 1.54
N VAL A 67 -4.78 4.15 2.88
CA VAL A 67 -4.96 2.90 3.64
C VAL A 67 -6.20 2.14 3.17
N ALA A 68 -7.33 2.81 3.02
CA ALA A 68 -8.57 2.19 2.56
C ALA A 68 -8.47 1.67 1.12
N ALA A 69 -7.76 2.38 0.24
CA ALA A 69 -7.50 1.95 -1.13
C ALA A 69 -6.64 0.67 -1.15
N MET A 70 -5.55 0.62 -0.37
CA MET A 70 -4.66 -0.55 -0.32
C MET A 70 -5.35 -1.78 0.27
N ALA A 71 -6.15 -1.61 1.32
CA ALA A 71 -6.95 -2.70 1.88
C ALA A 71 -7.98 -3.22 0.86
N THR A 72 -8.61 -2.34 0.09
CA THR A 72 -9.55 -2.72 -0.98
C THR A 72 -8.84 -3.51 -2.08
N GLU A 73 -7.64 -3.11 -2.49
CA GLU A 73 -6.85 -3.86 -3.49
C GLU A 73 -6.50 -5.27 -2.99
N ILE A 74 -6.13 -5.42 -1.71
CA ILE A 74 -5.93 -6.76 -1.11
C ILE A 74 -7.21 -7.59 -1.23
N MET A 75 -8.38 -7.02 -0.89
CA MET A 75 -9.66 -7.72 -1.02
C MET A 75 -9.94 -8.14 -2.47
N VAL A 76 -9.70 -7.26 -3.45
CA VAL A 76 -9.91 -7.54 -4.88
C VAL A 76 -9.01 -8.69 -5.35
N ASN A 77 -7.72 -8.68 -4.94
CA ASN A 77 -6.78 -9.75 -5.27
C ASN A 77 -7.20 -11.10 -4.68
N GLU A 78 -7.65 -11.12 -3.41
CA GLU A 78 -8.13 -12.36 -2.79
C GLU A 78 -9.45 -12.83 -3.40
N LEU A 79 -10.37 -11.92 -3.76
CA LEU A 79 -11.61 -12.26 -4.46
C LEU A 79 -11.35 -12.90 -5.82
N GLY A 80 -10.31 -12.48 -6.54
CA GLY A 80 -9.87 -13.13 -7.77
C GLY A 80 -9.42 -14.57 -7.51
N ARG A 81 -8.59 -14.79 -6.48
CA ARG A 81 -8.06 -16.12 -6.10
C ARG A 81 -9.18 -17.07 -5.65
N MET A 82 -10.14 -16.58 -4.85
CA MET A 82 -11.28 -17.40 -4.39
C MET A 82 -12.15 -17.89 -5.55
N GLN A 83 -12.26 -17.14 -6.64
CA GLN A 83 -13.03 -17.53 -7.81
C GLN A 83 -12.32 -18.62 -8.63
N GLU A 84 -11.00 -18.61 -8.68
CA GLU A 84 -10.22 -19.68 -9.32
C GLU A 84 -10.32 -21.00 -8.56
N ASP A 85 -10.24 -20.96 -7.22
CA ASP A 85 -10.35 -22.15 -6.37
C ASP A 85 -11.75 -22.77 -6.36
N ALA A 86 -12.79 -21.96 -6.58
CA ALA A 86 -14.19 -22.39 -6.57
C ALA A 86 -14.62 -23.17 -7.83
N PHE A 87 -13.78 -23.22 -8.87
CA PHE A 87 -14.05 -23.98 -10.09
C PHE A 87 -13.00 -25.08 -10.32
N PRO A 88 -13.01 -26.17 -9.53
CA PRO A 88 -12.23 -27.34 -9.89
C PRO A 88 -12.70 -27.80 -11.27
N ILE A 89 -11.76 -27.82 -12.22
CA ILE A 89 -11.96 -28.36 -13.56
C ILE A 89 -12.57 -29.76 -13.40
N MET A 90 -13.87 -29.85 -13.63
CA MET A 90 -14.50 -31.12 -13.94
C MET A 90 -13.98 -31.52 -15.31
N ASP A 91 -13.43 -32.72 -15.34
CA ASP A 91 -12.91 -33.43 -16.48
C ASP A 91 -13.78 -33.31 -17.74
N GLY A 92 -13.42 -32.38 -18.63
CA GLY A 92 -13.46 -32.57 -20.09
C GLY A 92 -14.73 -33.17 -20.73
N SER A 93 -15.93 -32.88 -20.25
CA SER A 93 -17.17 -33.32 -20.89
C SER A 93 -18.17 -32.18 -21.04
N ALA A 94 -18.39 -31.83 -22.31
CA ALA A 94 -19.37 -30.89 -22.86
C ALA A 94 -19.06 -29.38 -22.71
N ALA A 95 -18.42 -28.84 -23.75
CA ALA A 95 -18.43 -27.42 -24.07
C ALA A 95 -19.87 -26.93 -24.28
N ALA A 96 -20.35 -26.05 -23.40
CA ALA A 96 -21.46 -25.17 -23.71
C ALA A 96 -20.91 -23.88 -24.35
N PRO A 97 -21.54 -23.33 -25.39
CA PRO A 97 -21.03 -22.14 -26.08
C PRO A 97 -21.06 -20.95 -25.13
N LEU A 98 -19.91 -20.29 -24.96
CA LEU A 98 -19.82 -19.00 -24.31
C LEU A 98 -20.51 -17.98 -25.23
N GLU A 99 -21.65 -17.43 -24.82
CA GLU A 99 -22.14 -16.20 -25.41
C GLU A 99 -21.21 -15.05 -25.01
N GLU A 100 -20.76 -14.30 -26.01
CA GLU A 100 -19.94 -13.10 -25.89
C GLU A 100 -20.63 -12.05 -25.01
N HIS A 101 -20.33 -12.03 -23.72
CA HIS A 101 -20.67 -10.90 -22.88
C HIS A 101 -19.64 -9.77 -23.10
N SER A 102 -19.99 -8.89 -24.03
CA SER A 102 -19.29 -7.63 -24.32
C SER A 102 -19.35 -6.67 -23.12
N TYR A 103 -18.48 -6.84 -22.13
CA TYR A 103 -18.30 -5.90 -21.01
C TYR A 103 -16.97 -5.13 -21.06
N LEU A 104 -16.48 -4.87 -22.26
CA LEU A 104 -15.45 -3.88 -22.48
C LEU A 104 -15.94 -2.92 -23.56
N ASN A 105 -16.69 -1.90 -23.16
CA ASN A 105 -16.68 -0.61 -23.85
C ASN A 105 -17.37 0.46 -22.97
N HIS A 106 -16.68 1.58 -22.80
CA HIS A 106 -17.12 2.89 -22.29
C HIS A 106 -16.87 3.19 -20.80
N ALA A 107 -15.64 3.57 -20.48
CA ALA A 107 -15.40 4.71 -19.58
C ALA A 107 -14.33 5.62 -20.19
N PRO A 108 -14.55 6.95 -20.23
CA PRO A 108 -13.62 7.88 -20.85
C PRO A 108 -12.36 8.06 -19.99
N ILE A 109 -11.22 8.12 -20.66
CA ILE A 109 -9.93 8.52 -20.12
C ILE A 109 -10.04 10.00 -19.73
N VAL A 110 -10.24 10.30 -18.44
CA VAL A 110 -10.27 11.68 -17.95
C VAL A 110 -8.95 12.00 -17.27
N GLY A 111 -8.22 12.95 -17.88
CA GLY A 111 -7.45 13.98 -17.19
C GLY A 111 -6.12 13.54 -16.58
N ALA A 112 -5.02 13.94 -17.22
CA ALA A 112 -3.69 13.94 -16.64
C ALA A 112 -3.69 14.59 -15.24
N LEU A 113 -3.35 13.80 -14.21
CA LEU A 113 -3.05 14.32 -12.89
C LEU A 113 -1.59 14.79 -12.82
N PRO A 114 -1.31 15.85 -12.06
CA PRO A 114 0.01 16.47 -12.02
C PRO A 114 1.06 15.52 -11.45
N GLU A 115 2.19 15.43 -12.15
CA GLU A 115 3.38 14.69 -11.74
C GLU A 115 3.82 15.14 -10.34
N LYS A 116 3.67 14.28 -9.32
CA LYS A 116 4.45 14.41 -8.09
C LYS A 116 5.90 14.23 -8.51
N LYS A 117 6.66 15.34 -8.58
CA LYS A 117 8.10 15.35 -8.85
C LYS A 117 8.77 14.25 -8.05
N ALA A 118 9.39 13.31 -8.76
CA ALA A 118 10.28 12.32 -8.16
C ALA A 118 11.24 13.05 -7.22
N ARG A 119 11.19 12.74 -5.92
CA ARG A 119 12.26 13.17 -5.01
C ARG A 119 13.52 12.44 -5.45
N VAL A 120 14.42 13.21 -6.04
CA VAL A 120 15.78 12.82 -6.35
C VAL A 120 16.42 12.22 -5.10
N GLY A 121 16.87 10.98 -5.24
CA GLY A 121 17.89 10.29 -4.46
C GLY A 121 18.03 10.70 -2.98
N ARG A 122 17.40 9.91 -2.10
CA ARG A 122 17.97 9.73 -0.76
C ARG A 122 19.33 9.04 -0.96
N PRO A 123 20.44 9.55 -0.40
CA PRO A 123 21.70 8.82 -0.42
C PRO A 123 21.49 7.48 0.28
N LEU A 124 21.75 6.39 -0.43
CA LEU A 124 22.10 5.11 0.19
C LEU A 124 23.19 5.43 1.23
N LEU A 125 22.83 5.39 2.50
CA LEU A 125 23.82 5.37 3.58
C LEU A 125 24.65 4.12 3.31
N MET A 126 25.82 4.34 2.74
CA MET A 126 26.85 3.33 2.60
C MET A 126 27.05 2.70 3.96
N GLY A 127 26.84 1.38 4.02
CA GLY A 127 27.17 0.59 5.18
C GLY A 127 28.59 0.92 5.61
N SER A 128 28.75 1.31 6.87
CA SER A 128 30.03 1.21 7.54
C SER A 128 30.39 -0.28 7.54
N GLU A 129 31.35 -0.63 6.70
CA GLU A 129 31.96 -1.93 6.63
C GLU A 129 32.43 -2.31 8.04
N CYS A 130 31.72 -3.25 8.66
CA CYS A 130 32.22 -3.91 9.86
C CYS A 130 33.32 -4.87 9.39
N GLN A 131 34.55 -4.37 9.32
CA GLN A 131 35.74 -5.17 9.08
C GLN A 131 35.97 -6.06 10.31
N CYS A 132 35.37 -7.25 10.31
CA CYS A 132 35.77 -8.32 11.19
C CYS A 132 37.07 -8.93 10.63
N GLU A 133 38.20 -8.36 11.03
CA GLU A 133 39.49 -8.99 10.78
C GLU A 133 39.58 -10.27 11.60
N LYS A 134 39.71 -11.38 10.86
CA LYS A 134 39.93 -12.71 11.41
C LYS A 134 41.26 -12.73 12.14
N GLY A 135 41.20 -13.02 13.44
CA GLY A 135 42.33 -13.62 14.16
C GLY A 135 43.23 -12.62 14.88
N THR A 136 42.90 -12.33 16.13
CA THR A 136 43.66 -12.77 17.31
C THR A 136 42.88 -12.32 18.53
N GLY A 137 42.66 -13.22 19.48
CA GLY A 137 41.82 -12.95 20.64
C GLY A 137 42.31 -11.73 21.43
N HIS A 138 41.43 -10.74 21.59
CA HIS A 138 41.55 -9.74 22.63
C HIS A 138 40.15 -9.45 23.19
N ALA A 139 40.04 -9.60 24.51
CA ALA A 139 38.84 -9.34 25.28
C ALA A 139 38.55 -7.83 25.28
N CYS A 140 37.31 -7.45 24.92
CA CYS A 140 36.80 -6.12 25.23
C CYS A 140 36.40 -6.08 26.71
N ILE A 141 37.25 -5.49 27.53
CA ILE A 141 37.02 -5.22 28.95
C ILE A 141 36.76 -3.71 29.12
N GLY A 142 35.71 -3.37 29.86
CA GLY A 142 35.52 -2.05 30.50
C GLY A 142 34.65 -1.07 29.70
N GLY A 143 33.75 -0.30 30.32
CA GLY A 143 33.47 -0.15 31.75
C GLY A 143 32.33 0.87 31.94
N HIS A 144 31.52 0.65 32.97
CA HIS A 144 30.63 1.63 33.58
C HIS A 144 31.46 2.78 34.18
N THR A 145 31.01 4.02 34.04
CA THR A 145 30.87 4.96 35.18
C THR A 145 29.94 6.12 34.84
N SER A 146 29.02 6.34 35.77
CA SER A 146 28.15 7.50 35.98
C SER A 146 28.91 8.80 36.28
N LEU A 147 28.16 9.91 36.24
CA LEU A 147 28.29 11.24 36.88
C LEU A 147 28.02 12.29 35.77
N GLY A 148 27.01 13.16 35.79
CA GLY A 148 26.28 13.75 36.90
C GLY A 148 26.97 15.05 37.30
N GLU A 149 26.64 16.17 36.64
CA GLU A 149 26.91 17.52 37.16
C GLU A 149 25.74 18.45 36.83
N VAL A 150 25.48 19.32 37.81
CA VAL A 150 24.44 20.36 37.92
C VAL A 150 25.06 21.70 37.56
#